data_AF-K0JS38-F1
#
_entry.id   AF-K0JS38-F1
#
_cell.length_a   1.000
_cell.length_b   1.000
_cell.length_c   1.000
_cell.angle_alpha   90.00
_cell.angle_beta   90.00
_cell.angle_gamma   90.00
#
_symmetry.space_group_name_H-M   'P 1'
#
loop_
_entity.id
_entity.type
_entity.pdbx_description
1 polymer ?
#
loop_
_entity_poly.entity_id
_entity_poly.type
_entity_poly.pdbx_seq_one_letter_code
_entity_poly.pdbx_strand_id
1 'polypeptide(L)'
;MQRRIFGIETEFGVTCTFHGQRRLSPDEVARYLFRRVVSWGRSSNVFLRNGSRLYLDVGSHPEYATAECDDLAQLVTHDKAGERILEDLLVDAERRLADEGIGGDIFLFKNNTDSAGNSYGCHENYLVARAGEFSRIADVLLPFLVTRQLICGAGKVLQTPRGAVYCLSQRAEHIWEGVSSATTRSRPIINTRDEPHADAERYRRLHVIVGDSNMSEVTTLLKVGSANLVLEMIEQGVQFRDFSLDNPIRAIREISHDLTGRRTVRLAGGKEASALDIQREYFERAVEHVAKRAPDPMAERVLELWGRTLDAVEAEDLSKIDREIDWAIKYRLMQRYQAKHDMDLSNPRIAQLDLAYHDIRRGRGIFDLLQRKGQVERVTDDGEIEAAKDTPPQTTRAKLRGDFIAAAQAAGRDFTVDWVHLKLNDQAQRTVLCKDPFRAVDERVERLISSL
;
A
#
# COMPACT_ATOMS: atom_id res chain seq x y z
N MET A 1 12.25 3.07 17.49
CA MET A 1 10.97 2.62 18.05
C MET A 1 10.66 1.23 17.53
N GLN A 2 10.50 0.23 18.41
CA GLN A 2 10.24 -1.17 17.99
C GLN A 2 8.75 -1.41 17.70
N ARG A 3 7.85 -1.04 18.62
CA ARG A 3 6.39 -1.03 18.40
C ARG A 3 5.99 0.28 17.72
N ARG A 4 5.53 0.22 16.48
CA ARG A 4 5.19 1.39 15.64
C ARG A 4 3.77 1.27 15.10
N ILE A 5 3.11 2.41 14.87
CA ILE A 5 1.84 2.44 14.14
C ILE A 5 2.10 2.56 12.63
N PHE A 6 1.44 1.69 11.88
CA PHE A 6 1.47 1.64 10.42
C PHE A 6 0.06 1.90 9.85
N GLY A 7 0.01 2.37 8.62
CA GLY A 7 -1.21 2.41 7.81
C GLY A 7 -0.89 2.43 6.32
N ILE A 8 -1.79 1.88 5.51
CA ILE A 8 -1.71 1.90 4.05
C ILE A 8 -2.95 2.60 3.50
N GLU A 9 -2.75 3.53 2.58
CA GLU A 9 -3.79 4.19 1.78
C GLU A 9 -3.66 3.64 0.35
N THR A 10 -4.69 2.95 -0.15
CA THR A 10 -4.67 2.37 -1.51
C THR A 10 -5.81 2.95 -2.33
N GLU A 11 -5.46 3.64 -3.42
CA GLU A 11 -6.38 4.02 -4.49
C GLU A 11 -6.55 2.86 -5.49
N PHE A 12 -7.78 2.63 -5.94
CA PHE A 12 -8.11 1.58 -6.90
C PHE A 12 -8.51 2.17 -8.25
N GLY A 13 -7.89 1.67 -9.32
CA GLY A 13 -8.33 1.95 -10.68
C GLY A 13 -9.71 1.34 -10.92
N VAL A 14 -10.62 2.07 -11.57
CA VAL A 14 -12.00 1.61 -11.81
C VAL A 14 -12.40 1.76 -13.27
N THR A 15 -13.06 0.75 -13.83
CA THR A 15 -13.68 0.82 -15.16
C THR A 15 -14.88 -0.11 -15.26
N CYS A 16 -15.80 0.19 -16.17
CA CYS A 16 -16.91 -0.67 -16.52
C CYS A 16 -16.95 -0.86 -18.03
N THR A 17 -16.94 -2.12 -18.47
CA THR A 17 -16.89 -2.46 -19.90
C THR A 17 -18.04 -3.37 -20.29
N PHE A 18 -18.53 -3.23 -21.52
CA PHE A 18 -19.51 -4.11 -22.13
C PHE A 18 -19.05 -4.44 -23.55
N HIS A 19 -18.90 -5.72 -23.87
CA HIS A 19 -18.34 -6.20 -25.16
C HIS A 19 -17.03 -5.49 -25.58
N GLY A 20 -16.12 -5.29 -24.62
CA GLY A 20 -14.81 -4.68 -24.88
C GLY A 20 -14.82 -3.15 -25.06
N GLN A 21 -15.97 -2.51 -24.92
CA GLN A 21 -16.09 -1.05 -24.95
C GLN A 21 -16.42 -0.50 -23.56
N ARG A 22 -15.90 0.67 -23.22
CA ARG A 22 -16.25 1.37 -21.98
C ARG A 22 -17.75 1.68 -22.00
N ARG A 23 -18.47 1.19 -20.99
CA ARG A 23 -19.92 1.35 -20.85
C ARG A 23 -20.30 2.55 -20.00
N LEU A 24 -19.59 2.75 -18.90
CA LEU A 24 -19.78 3.84 -17.95
C LEU A 24 -18.45 4.57 -17.73
N SER A 25 -18.51 5.87 -17.44
CA SER A 25 -17.36 6.64 -16.98
C SER A 25 -16.92 6.19 -15.57
N PRO A 26 -15.64 6.38 -15.18
CA PRO A 26 -15.17 6.10 -13.83
C PRO A 26 -16.05 6.73 -12.74
N ASP A 27 -16.47 7.98 -12.92
CA ASP A 27 -17.37 8.70 -12.01
C ASP A 27 -18.73 8.01 -11.83
N GLU A 28 -19.32 7.52 -12.93
CA GLU A 28 -20.59 6.79 -12.86
C GLU A 28 -20.42 5.47 -12.13
N VAL A 29 -19.36 4.71 -12.42
CA VAL A 29 -19.07 3.45 -11.73
C VAL A 29 -18.83 3.69 -10.25
N ALA A 30 -18.06 4.72 -9.89
CA ALA A 30 -17.82 5.12 -8.51
C ALA A 30 -19.13 5.43 -7.77
N ARG A 31 -20.08 6.13 -8.41
CA ARG A 31 -21.42 6.36 -7.83
C ARG A 31 -22.20 5.06 -7.61
N TYR A 32 -22.12 4.10 -8.54
CA TYR A 32 -22.75 2.79 -8.35
C TYR A 32 -22.13 2.01 -7.20
N LEU A 33 -20.80 2.01 -7.08
CA LEU A 33 -20.09 1.36 -5.97
C LEU A 33 -20.48 1.98 -4.63
N PHE A 34 -20.43 3.31 -4.53
CA PHE A 34 -20.62 4.03 -3.27
C PHE A 34 -22.10 4.26 -2.90
N ARG A 35 -23.07 3.87 -3.72
CA ARG A 35 -24.50 3.98 -3.37
C ARG A 35 -24.81 3.30 -2.02
N ARG A 36 -24.22 2.12 -1.76
CA ARG A 36 -24.33 1.40 -0.49
C ARG A 36 -23.59 2.13 0.65
N VAL A 37 -22.42 2.70 0.36
CA VAL A 37 -21.62 3.46 1.33
C VAL A 37 -22.35 4.73 1.79
N VAL A 38 -22.95 5.45 0.84
CA VAL A 38 -23.79 6.62 1.13
C VAL A 38 -25.00 6.23 1.97
N SER A 39 -25.59 5.05 1.77
CA SER A 39 -26.66 4.57 2.66
C SER A 39 -26.17 4.27 4.09
N TRP A 40 -24.89 3.94 4.29
CA TRP A 40 -24.32 3.69 5.62
C TRP A 40 -24.01 4.96 6.40
N GLY A 41 -23.48 5.99 5.73
CA GLY A 41 -22.93 7.17 6.40
C GLY A 41 -23.40 8.52 5.87
N ARG A 42 -24.37 8.55 4.94
CA ARG A 42 -24.86 9.75 4.21
C ARG A 42 -23.76 10.53 3.48
N SER A 43 -22.58 9.93 3.29
CA SER A 43 -21.37 10.52 2.75
C SER A 43 -20.63 9.50 1.88
N SER A 44 -19.92 9.96 0.87
CA SER A 44 -18.97 9.15 0.09
C SER A 44 -17.63 8.98 0.79
N ASN A 45 -17.49 9.47 2.02
CA ASN A 45 -16.32 9.35 2.89
C ASN A 45 -16.78 8.90 4.27
N VAL A 46 -16.45 7.66 4.63
CA VAL A 46 -16.92 7.01 5.86
C VAL A 46 -15.80 6.28 6.59
N PHE A 47 -15.92 6.19 7.90
CA PHE A 47 -15.18 5.21 8.70
C PHE A 47 -16.02 3.96 8.88
N LEU A 48 -15.37 2.79 8.73
CA LEU A 48 -15.99 1.47 8.78
C LEU A 48 -15.88 0.86 10.19
N ARG A 49 -16.62 -0.22 10.43
CA ARG A 49 -16.61 -0.96 11.72
C ARG A 49 -15.24 -1.53 12.07
N ASN A 50 -14.46 -1.94 11.08
CA ASN A 50 -13.07 -2.35 11.29
C ASN A 50 -12.09 -1.18 11.54
N GLY A 51 -12.59 0.05 11.69
CA GLY A 51 -11.78 1.22 12.00
C GLY A 51 -11.09 1.85 10.78
N SER A 52 -11.13 1.22 9.61
CA SER A 52 -10.58 1.75 8.37
C SER A 52 -11.44 2.88 7.81
N ARG A 53 -10.89 3.64 6.86
CA ARG A 53 -11.61 4.70 6.15
C ARG A 53 -11.78 4.32 4.68
N LEU A 54 -12.98 4.52 4.14
CA LEU A 54 -13.31 4.28 2.75
C LEU A 54 -13.90 5.56 2.14
N TYR A 55 -13.32 6.04 1.04
CA TYR A 55 -13.77 7.26 0.41
C TYR A 55 -13.52 7.31 -1.10
N LEU A 56 -14.06 8.32 -1.77
CA LEU A 56 -13.69 8.67 -3.14
C LEU A 56 -12.67 9.80 -3.12
N ASP A 57 -11.48 9.54 -3.67
CA ASP A 57 -10.41 10.54 -3.78
C ASP A 57 -10.49 11.31 -5.13
N VAL A 58 -9.53 12.20 -5.37
CA VAL A 58 -9.41 12.99 -6.59
C VAL A 58 -9.40 12.08 -7.83
N GLY A 59 -10.26 12.38 -8.81
CA GLY A 59 -10.41 11.56 -10.00
C GLY A 59 -11.38 10.38 -9.83
N SER A 60 -12.15 10.36 -8.74
CA SER A 60 -13.19 9.35 -8.45
C SER A 60 -12.65 7.93 -8.26
N HIS A 61 -11.38 7.79 -7.86
CA HIS A 61 -10.84 6.52 -7.43
C HIS A 61 -11.41 6.15 -6.05
N PRO A 62 -11.98 4.94 -5.89
CA PRO A 62 -12.19 4.37 -4.57
C PRO A 62 -10.86 4.28 -3.84
N GLU A 63 -10.78 4.85 -2.64
CA GLU A 63 -9.62 4.77 -1.78
C GLU A 63 -9.97 4.12 -0.45
N TYR A 64 -9.17 3.12 -0.08
CA TYR A 64 -9.25 2.44 1.21
C TYR A 64 -7.99 2.75 2.02
N ALA A 65 -8.16 3.37 3.17
CA ALA A 65 -7.09 3.57 4.15
C ALA A 65 -7.29 2.60 5.32
N THR A 66 -6.31 1.73 5.56
CA THR A 66 -6.35 0.75 6.66
C THR A 66 -6.54 1.44 7.99
N ALA A 67 -7.17 0.75 8.93
CA ALA A 67 -7.06 1.07 10.34
C ALA A 67 -5.59 1.09 10.79
N GLU A 68 -5.31 1.80 11.88
CA GLU A 68 -3.99 1.81 12.48
C GLU A 68 -3.62 0.41 12.99
N CYS A 69 -2.54 -0.16 12.47
CA CYS A 69 -2.02 -1.45 12.89
C CYS A 69 -0.66 -1.25 13.58
N ASP A 70 -0.34 -2.07 14.57
CA ASP A 70 0.98 -2.09 15.23
C ASP A 70 1.73 -3.42 15.08
N ASP A 71 1.15 -4.33 14.29
CA ASP A 71 1.73 -5.59 13.85
C ASP A 71 1.72 -5.66 12.31
N LEU A 72 2.79 -6.22 11.73
CA LEU A 72 2.97 -6.26 10.27
C LEU A 72 2.03 -7.26 9.59
N ALA A 73 1.78 -8.42 10.19
CA ALA A 73 0.85 -9.40 9.62
C ALA A 73 -0.58 -8.83 9.67
N GLN A 74 -0.98 -8.23 10.78
CA GLN A 74 -2.25 -7.53 10.92
C GLN A 74 -2.44 -6.42 9.88
N LEU A 75 -1.40 -5.62 9.60
CA LEU A 75 -1.46 -4.61 8.53
C LEU A 75 -1.75 -5.24 7.17
N VAL A 76 -1.06 -6.34 6.83
CA VAL A 76 -1.27 -7.08 5.58
C VAL A 76 -2.70 -7.62 5.52
N THR A 77 -3.20 -8.22 6.61
CA THR A 77 -4.58 -8.73 6.70
C THR A 77 -5.60 -7.61 6.50
N HIS A 78 -5.41 -6.42 7.10
CA HIS A 78 -6.32 -5.29 6.94
C HIS A 78 -6.25 -4.65 5.54
N ASP A 79 -5.08 -4.60 4.90
CA ASP A 79 -4.95 -4.19 3.50
C ASP A 79 -5.72 -5.16 2.57
N LYS A 80 -5.65 -6.47 2.83
CA LYS A 80 -6.44 -7.49 2.13
C LYS A 80 -7.94 -7.42 2.42
N ALA A 81 -8.34 -7.07 3.64
CA ALA A 81 -9.74 -6.84 3.97
C ALA A 81 -10.31 -5.67 3.15
N GLY A 82 -9.52 -4.64 2.87
CA GLY A 82 -9.89 -3.55 1.96
C GLY A 82 -10.26 -4.03 0.55
N GLU A 83 -9.45 -4.93 -0.02
CA GLU A 83 -9.77 -5.56 -1.32
C GLU A 83 -11.09 -6.32 -1.28
N ARG A 84 -11.36 -7.09 -0.20
CA ARG A 84 -12.62 -7.84 -0.06
C ARG A 84 -13.84 -6.93 0.11
N ILE A 85 -13.71 -5.83 0.86
CA ILE A 85 -14.78 -4.84 1.02
C ILE A 85 -15.12 -4.21 -0.34
N LEU A 86 -14.10 -3.83 -1.12
CA LEU A 86 -14.31 -3.26 -2.46
C LEU A 86 -14.87 -4.28 -3.46
N GLU A 87 -14.47 -5.55 -3.36
CA GLU A 87 -15.07 -6.63 -4.14
C GLU A 87 -16.56 -6.80 -3.82
N ASP A 88 -16.97 -6.76 -2.54
CA ASP A 88 -18.38 -6.82 -2.16
C ASP A 88 -19.18 -5.65 -2.75
N LEU A 89 -18.62 -4.44 -2.73
CA LEU A 89 -19.23 -3.26 -3.36
C LEU A 89 -19.35 -3.41 -4.88
N LEU A 90 -18.35 -4.01 -5.53
CA LEU A 90 -18.35 -4.32 -6.96
C LEU A 90 -19.46 -5.29 -7.31
N VAL A 91 -19.58 -6.41 -6.58
CA VAL A 91 -20.62 -7.43 -6.83
C VAL A 91 -22.02 -6.83 -6.66
N ASP A 92 -22.23 -6.00 -5.63
CA ASP A 92 -23.49 -5.30 -5.44
C ASP A 92 -23.79 -4.29 -6.54
N ALA A 93 -22.76 -3.57 -7.03
CA ALA A 93 -22.91 -2.63 -8.13
C ALA A 93 -23.28 -3.34 -9.44
N GLU A 94 -22.65 -4.47 -9.76
CA GLU A 94 -22.99 -5.27 -10.95
C GLU A 94 -24.42 -5.80 -10.88
N ARG A 95 -24.88 -6.28 -9.71
CA ARG A 95 -26.28 -6.69 -9.51
C ARG A 95 -27.25 -5.55 -9.80
N ARG A 96 -26.98 -4.36 -9.26
CA ARG A 96 -27.80 -3.17 -9.52
C ARG A 96 -27.82 -2.77 -11.00
N LEU A 97 -26.67 -2.81 -11.67
CA LEU A 97 -26.62 -2.54 -13.10
C LEU A 97 -27.49 -3.53 -13.88
N ALA A 98 -27.42 -4.82 -13.54
CA ALA A 98 -28.25 -5.85 -14.15
C ALA A 98 -29.75 -5.63 -13.89
N ASP A 99 -30.14 -5.29 -12.66
CA ASP A 99 -31.53 -4.99 -12.29
C ASP A 99 -32.08 -3.76 -13.04
N GLU A 100 -31.23 -2.78 -13.33
CA GLU A 100 -31.55 -1.59 -14.13
C GLU A 100 -31.49 -1.88 -15.66
N GLY A 101 -31.23 -3.12 -16.08
CA GLY A 101 -31.13 -3.52 -17.49
C GLY A 101 -29.85 -3.05 -18.20
N ILE A 102 -28.83 -2.64 -17.44
CA ILE A 102 -27.55 -2.14 -17.93
C ILE A 102 -26.53 -3.30 -17.89
N GLY A 103 -26.22 -3.87 -19.05
CA GLY A 103 -25.12 -4.82 -19.16
C GLY A 103 -23.75 -4.15 -19.00
N GLY A 104 -22.87 -4.74 -18.20
CA GLY A 104 -21.49 -4.31 -18.04
C GLY A 104 -20.76 -5.04 -16.92
N ASP A 105 -19.47 -5.30 -17.12
CA ASP A 105 -18.57 -5.87 -16.13
C ASP A 105 -17.76 -4.76 -15.48
N ILE A 106 -17.76 -4.69 -14.15
CA ILE A 106 -16.95 -3.74 -13.38
C ILE A 106 -15.60 -4.37 -13.08
N PHE A 107 -14.53 -3.59 -13.22
CA PHE A 107 -13.18 -3.95 -12.83
C PHE A 107 -12.63 -2.95 -11.82
N LEU A 108 -12.00 -3.49 -10.78
CA LEU A 108 -11.25 -2.74 -9.79
C LEU A 108 -9.82 -3.25 -9.77
N PHE A 109 -8.87 -2.35 -9.99
CA PHE A 109 -7.46 -2.68 -10.11
C PHE A 109 -6.67 -2.11 -8.93
N LYS A 110 -5.96 -2.97 -8.21
CA LYS A 110 -4.97 -2.56 -7.21
C LYS A 110 -3.61 -2.42 -7.88
N ASN A 111 -3.46 -1.35 -8.64
CA ASN A 111 -2.24 -0.98 -9.36
C ASN A 111 -2.01 0.54 -9.23
N ASN A 112 -1.15 1.13 -10.06
CA ASN A 112 -0.80 2.56 -9.93
C ASN A 112 -0.94 3.37 -11.21
N THR A 113 -1.35 2.77 -12.32
CA THR A 113 -1.41 3.45 -13.62
C THR A 113 -2.56 2.93 -14.47
N ASP A 114 -3.24 3.80 -15.19
CA ASP A 114 -4.20 3.40 -16.22
C ASP A 114 -3.57 3.37 -17.64
N SER A 115 -4.37 2.99 -18.63
CA SER A 115 -3.96 2.97 -20.05
C SER A 115 -3.84 4.37 -20.67
N ALA A 116 -4.36 5.41 -20.02
CA ALA A 116 -4.24 6.80 -20.44
C ALA A 116 -2.98 7.48 -19.89
N GLY A 117 -2.20 6.78 -19.06
CA GLY A 117 -0.98 7.29 -18.44
C GLY A 117 -1.22 8.10 -17.17
N ASN A 118 -2.44 8.10 -16.64
CA ASN A 118 -2.70 8.64 -15.31
C ASN A 118 -2.11 7.70 -14.26
N SER A 119 -1.79 8.25 -13.08
CA SER A 119 -1.29 7.46 -11.95
C SER A 119 -1.97 7.86 -10.65
N TYR A 120 -2.23 6.85 -9.83
CA TYR A 120 -2.85 6.86 -8.51
C TYR A 120 -1.97 6.09 -7.50
N GLY A 121 -2.12 6.40 -6.21
CA GLY A 121 -1.15 6.04 -5.18
C GLY A 121 -1.46 4.77 -4.37
N CYS A 122 -0.40 4.14 -3.88
CA CYS A 122 -0.40 3.40 -2.64
C CYS A 122 0.52 4.15 -1.68
N HIS A 123 -0.03 4.74 -0.61
CA HIS A 123 0.75 5.49 0.35
C HIS A 123 0.96 4.68 1.63
N GLU A 124 2.16 4.76 2.17
CA GLU A 124 2.53 4.14 3.42
C GLU A 124 2.65 5.21 4.50
N ASN A 125 2.09 4.93 5.67
CA ASN A 125 2.11 5.81 6.82
C ASN A 125 2.86 5.13 7.96
N TYR A 126 3.89 5.82 8.47
CA TYR A 126 4.68 5.37 9.61
C TYR A 126 4.63 6.42 10.71
N LEU A 127 4.20 6.02 11.90
CA LEU A 127 4.35 6.89 13.06
C LEU A 127 5.83 6.94 13.45
N VAL A 128 6.42 8.13 13.49
CA VAL A 128 7.82 8.33 13.92
C VAL A 128 7.86 9.21 15.15
N ALA A 129 8.88 9.03 15.98
CA ALA A 129 9.11 9.92 17.12
C ALA A 129 9.37 11.35 16.64
N ARG A 130 8.89 12.34 17.39
CA ARG A 130 9.12 13.76 17.05
C ARG A 130 10.52 14.25 17.42
N ALA A 131 11.20 13.53 18.29
CA ALA A 131 12.57 13.82 18.70
C ALA A 131 13.54 13.69 17.51
N GLY A 132 14.49 14.63 17.41
CA GLY A 132 15.48 14.68 16.33
C GLY A 132 15.03 15.53 15.14
N GLU A 133 15.93 15.68 14.17
CA GLU A 133 15.69 16.45 12.96
C GLU A 133 15.06 15.57 11.87
N PHE A 134 13.93 16.02 11.31
CA PHE A 134 13.24 15.29 10.24
C PHE A 134 14.10 15.17 8.97
N SER A 135 14.94 16.16 8.69
CA SER A 135 15.91 16.14 7.58
C SER A 135 16.78 14.89 7.63
N ARG A 136 17.31 14.52 8.80
CA ARG A 136 18.11 13.31 8.95
C ARG A 136 17.36 12.03 8.58
N ILE A 137 16.06 11.95 8.92
CA ILE A 137 15.22 10.82 8.52
C ILE A 137 15.12 10.80 6.99
N ALA A 138 14.81 11.94 6.37
CA ALA A 138 14.67 12.03 4.92
C ALA A 138 15.98 11.69 4.19
N ASP A 139 17.13 12.21 4.64
CA ASP A 139 18.43 12.02 4.01
C ASP A 139 18.86 10.55 3.98
N VAL A 140 18.64 9.83 5.08
CA VAL A 140 18.94 8.38 5.15
C VAL A 140 17.87 7.57 4.43
N LEU A 141 16.59 7.93 4.57
CA LEU A 141 15.52 7.10 4.04
C LEU A 141 15.38 7.21 2.51
N LEU A 142 15.73 8.35 1.91
CA LEU A 142 15.52 8.61 0.49
C LEU A 142 16.28 7.63 -0.43
N PRO A 143 17.59 7.36 -0.25
CA PRO A 143 18.30 6.36 -1.07
C PRO A 143 17.74 4.95 -0.93
N PHE A 144 17.33 4.58 0.29
CA PHE A 144 16.65 3.30 0.55
C PHE A 144 15.34 3.23 -0.24
N LEU A 145 14.47 4.23 -0.14
CA LEU A 145 13.17 4.25 -0.81
C LEU A 145 13.29 4.22 -2.34
N VAL A 146 14.25 4.93 -2.92
CA VAL A 146 14.51 4.94 -4.36
C VAL A 146 14.92 3.55 -4.88
N THR A 147 15.69 2.81 -4.08
CA THR A 147 16.23 1.49 -4.46
C THR A 147 15.32 0.33 -4.05
N ARG A 148 14.39 0.54 -3.09
CA ARG A 148 13.49 -0.49 -2.56
C ARG A 148 12.56 -1.10 -3.62
N GLN A 149 12.33 -0.43 -4.74
CA GLN A 149 11.59 -1.02 -5.87
C GLN A 149 12.19 -2.34 -6.38
N LEU A 150 13.49 -2.57 -6.15
CA LEU A 150 14.14 -3.86 -6.45
C LEU A 150 13.55 -5.00 -5.64
N ILE A 151 13.22 -4.74 -4.36
CA ILE A 151 12.70 -5.75 -3.46
C ILE A 151 11.17 -5.77 -3.39
N CYS A 152 10.48 -4.67 -3.71
CA CYS A 152 9.03 -4.56 -3.52
C CYS A 152 8.24 -3.95 -4.69
N GLY A 153 8.82 -3.84 -5.89
CA GLY A 153 8.11 -3.37 -7.08
C GLY A 153 6.97 -4.30 -7.51
N ALA A 154 5.94 -3.75 -8.15
CA ALA A 154 4.79 -4.52 -8.65
C ALA A 154 4.92 -4.94 -10.12
N GLY A 155 5.96 -4.44 -10.80
CA GLY A 155 6.21 -4.73 -12.21
C GLY A 155 5.30 -3.96 -13.15
N LYS A 156 5.84 -3.53 -14.31
CA LYS A 156 5.07 -2.87 -15.38
C LYS A 156 5.63 -3.20 -16.75
N VAL A 157 4.75 -3.40 -17.73
CA VAL A 157 5.15 -3.34 -19.14
C VAL A 157 5.02 -1.90 -19.61
N LEU A 158 6.15 -1.21 -19.75
CA LEU A 158 6.20 0.17 -20.20
C LEU A 158 6.41 0.22 -21.72
N GLN A 159 5.53 0.94 -22.42
CA GLN A 159 5.72 1.23 -23.83
C GLN A 159 6.67 2.42 -23.97
N THR A 160 7.82 2.21 -24.62
CA THR A 160 8.78 3.28 -24.92
C THR A 160 8.89 3.51 -26.43
N PRO A 161 9.44 4.64 -26.89
CA PRO A 161 9.73 4.84 -28.31
C PRO A 161 10.65 3.78 -28.92
N ARG A 162 11.41 3.04 -28.11
CA ARG A 162 12.33 1.97 -28.55
C ARG A 162 11.73 0.57 -28.46
N GLY A 163 10.47 0.45 -28.05
CA GLY A 163 9.79 -0.82 -27.81
C GLY A 163 9.29 -0.96 -26.37
N ALA A 164 8.54 -2.03 -26.12
CA ALA A 164 8.07 -2.36 -24.78
C ALA A 164 9.22 -2.91 -23.92
N VAL A 165 9.30 -2.47 -22.67
CA VAL A 165 10.27 -2.95 -21.67
C VAL A 165 9.53 -3.35 -20.40
N TYR A 166 10.08 -4.33 -19.67
CA TYR A 166 9.57 -4.70 -18.36
C TYR A 166 10.34 -3.94 -17.28
N CYS A 167 9.63 -3.22 -16.43
CA CYS A 167 10.20 -2.40 -15.36
C CYS A 167 9.80 -2.92 -13.99
N LEU A 168 10.61 -2.66 -12.97
CA LEU A 168 10.37 -3.03 -11.57
C LEU A 168 9.15 -2.32 -10.98
N SER A 169 9.04 -1.01 -11.21
CA SER A 169 8.02 -0.17 -10.56
C SER A 169 7.04 0.46 -11.56
N GLN A 170 5.77 0.49 -11.18
CA GLN A 170 4.74 1.26 -11.88
C GLN A 170 4.82 2.76 -11.58
N ARG A 171 5.23 3.13 -10.36
CA ARG A 171 5.26 4.52 -9.90
C ARG A 171 6.46 5.32 -10.39
N ALA A 172 7.60 4.68 -10.69
CA ALA A 172 8.86 5.36 -10.98
C ALA A 172 8.77 6.48 -12.06
N GLU A 173 8.01 6.27 -13.14
CA GLU A 173 7.83 7.27 -14.21
C GLU A 173 6.96 8.48 -13.80
N HIS A 174 6.23 8.36 -12.70
CA HIS A 174 5.22 9.32 -12.26
C HIS A 174 5.63 10.10 -10.99
N ILE A 175 6.83 9.86 -10.47
CA ILE A 175 7.45 10.61 -9.36
C ILE A 175 8.27 11.78 -9.93
N TRP A 176 8.14 12.95 -9.30
CA TRP A 176 8.73 14.20 -9.81
C TRP A 176 9.57 14.97 -8.80
N GLU A 177 9.36 14.77 -7.49
CA GLU A 177 10.13 15.42 -6.44
C GLU A 177 10.65 14.40 -5.41
N GLY A 178 11.77 14.73 -4.75
CA GLY A 178 12.29 13.89 -3.67
C GLY A 178 11.47 14.07 -2.39
N VAL A 179 11.26 15.32 -2.00
CA VAL A 179 10.59 15.69 -0.74
C VAL A 179 9.71 16.91 -0.99
N SER A 180 8.43 16.85 -0.61
CA SER A 180 7.44 17.92 -0.87
C SER A 180 6.22 17.77 0.04
N SER A 181 5.37 18.79 0.15
CA SER A 181 4.12 18.70 0.93
C SER A 181 2.88 18.37 0.08
N ALA A 182 2.96 18.47 -1.26
CA ALA A 182 1.85 18.18 -2.16
C ALA A 182 1.89 16.73 -2.65
N THR A 183 0.74 16.05 -2.70
CA THR A 183 0.64 14.64 -3.12
C THR A 183 0.25 14.47 -4.59
N THR A 184 -0.53 15.40 -5.16
CA THR A 184 -1.10 15.24 -6.51
C THR A 184 -0.35 15.97 -7.63
N ARG A 185 0.23 17.15 -7.35
CA ARG A 185 0.94 17.97 -8.35
C ARG A 185 2.44 17.67 -8.47
N SER A 186 3.14 17.54 -7.34
CA SER A 186 4.59 17.31 -7.31
C SER A 186 4.99 15.86 -7.02
N ARG A 187 4.09 15.05 -6.45
CA ARG A 187 4.30 13.61 -6.16
C ARG A 187 5.73 13.33 -5.62
N PRO A 188 6.06 13.80 -4.41
CA PRO A 188 7.36 13.58 -3.79
C PRO A 188 7.62 12.10 -3.50
N ILE A 189 8.82 11.70 -3.10
CA ILE A 189 9.05 10.37 -2.51
C ILE A 189 8.59 10.35 -1.05
N ILE A 190 8.94 11.41 -0.30
CA ILE A 190 8.53 11.64 1.10
C ILE A 190 7.64 12.88 1.16
N ASN A 191 6.42 12.71 1.69
CA ASN A 191 5.54 13.82 1.96
C ASN A 191 5.82 14.44 3.34
N THR A 192 5.94 15.76 3.40
CA THR A 192 6.32 16.52 4.61
C THR A 192 5.15 17.15 5.35
N ARG A 193 3.90 16.81 5.00
CA ARG A 193 2.73 17.34 5.68
C ARG A 193 2.70 16.86 7.14
N ASP A 194 2.72 17.81 8.07
CA ASP A 194 2.77 17.52 9.51
C ASP A 194 1.37 17.32 10.10
N GLU A 195 0.70 16.25 9.67
CA GLU A 195 -0.59 15.80 10.19
C GLU A 195 -0.40 14.45 10.91
N PRO A 196 0.05 14.45 12.18
CA PRO A 196 0.45 13.22 12.87
C PRO A 196 -0.72 12.27 13.15
N HIS A 197 -1.96 12.79 13.13
CA HIS A 197 -3.13 12.14 13.68
C HIS A 197 -2.86 11.51 15.05
N ALA A 198 -2.02 12.13 15.86
CA ALA A 198 -1.61 11.68 17.19
C ALA A 198 -1.28 12.91 18.03
N ASP A 199 -0.74 12.71 19.22
CA ASP A 199 -0.14 13.79 19.98
C ASP A 199 1.03 14.44 19.21
N ALA A 200 0.81 15.69 18.77
CA ALA A 200 1.74 16.45 17.94
C ALA A 200 3.00 16.91 18.68
N GLU A 201 3.07 16.78 20.01
CA GLU A 201 4.31 17.01 20.76
C GLU A 201 5.23 15.77 20.71
N ARG A 202 4.63 14.58 20.58
CA ARG A 202 5.34 13.30 20.71
C ARG A 202 5.66 12.64 19.37
N TYR A 203 4.80 12.83 18.36
CA TYR A 203 4.85 12.05 17.13
C TYR A 203 4.75 12.90 15.87
N ARG A 204 5.23 12.32 14.75
CA ARG A 204 4.96 12.75 13.38
C ARG A 204 4.41 11.57 12.59
N ARG A 205 3.67 11.85 11.51
CA ARG A 205 3.29 10.86 10.51
C ARG A 205 4.22 11.01 9.31
N LEU A 206 5.11 10.05 9.13
CA LEU A 206 5.92 9.95 7.92
C LEU A 206 5.06 9.33 6.82
N HIS A 207 4.79 10.09 5.77
CA HIS A 207 3.94 9.69 4.65
C HIS A 207 4.81 9.46 3.40
N VAL A 208 4.85 8.22 2.95
CA VAL A 208 5.68 7.75 1.84
C VAL A 208 4.78 7.41 0.67
N ILE A 209 5.05 7.95 -0.52
CA ILE A 209 4.13 7.82 -1.68
C ILE A 209 4.78 7.17 -2.91
N VAL A 210 6.01 6.69 -2.76
CA VAL A 210 6.81 6.09 -3.84
C VAL A 210 6.47 4.63 -4.11
N GLY A 211 5.87 3.93 -3.14
CA GLY A 211 5.59 2.50 -3.22
C GLY A 211 4.52 2.17 -4.26
N ASP A 212 4.69 1.02 -4.93
CA ASP A 212 3.65 0.44 -5.76
C ASP A 212 2.54 -0.21 -4.91
N SER A 213 1.35 -0.35 -5.50
CA SER A 213 0.25 -1.18 -4.99
C SER A 213 0.60 -2.65 -5.22
N ASN A 214 0.71 -3.43 -4.15
CA ASN A 214 1.16 -4.83 -4.21
C ASN A 214 -0.02 -5.80 -4.12
N MET A 215 -0.03 -6.84 -4.97
CA MET A 215 -1.01 -7.93 -4.89
C MET A 215 -0.55 -9.02 -3.94
N SER A 216 0.75 -9.31 -3.89
CA SER A 216 1.30 -10.30 -2.96
C SER A 216 1.33 -9.78 -1.53
N GLU A 217 0.74 -10.56 -0.62
CA GLU A 217 0.81 -10.37 0.83
C GLU A 217 2.27 -10.29 1.29
N VAL A 218 3.14 -11.11 0.70
CA VAL A 218 4.55 -11.23 1.04
C VAL A 218 5.35 -10.02 0.55
N THR A 219 5.03 -9.45 -0.62
CA THR A 219 5.65 -8.19 -1.07
C THR A 219 5.28 -7.04 -0.14
N THR A 220 4.01 -6.93 0.28
CA THR A 220 3.57 -5.88 1.22
C THR A 220 4.30 -6.02 2.56
N LEU A 221 4.44 -7.25 3.06
CA LEU A 221 5.20 -7.53 4.28
C LEU A 221 6.65 -7.03 4.16
N LEU A 222 7.35 -7.37 3.07
CA LEU A 222 8.72 -6.92 2.85
C LEU A 222 8.81 -5.40 2.71
N LYS A 223 7.89 -4.80 1.96
CA LYS A 223 7.82 -3.35 1.72
C LYS A 223 7.79 -2.57 3.04
N VAL A 224 6.85 -2.92 3.91
CA VAL A 224 6.64 -2.22 5.18
C VAL A 224 7.66 -2.64 6.23
N GLY A 225 7.98 -3.93 6.31
CA GLY A 225 8.92 -4.48 7.27
C GLY A 225 10.34 -3.93 7.10
N SER A 226 10.87 -3.91 5.87
CA SER A 226 12.20 -3.36 5.58
C SER A 226 12.28 -1.87 5.93
N ALA A 227 11.25 -1.08 5.57
CA ALA A 227 11.18 0.33 5.94
C ALA A 227 11.10 0.54 7.45
N ASN A 228 10.33 -0.29 8.17
CA ASN A 228 10.26 -0.23 9.63
C ASN A 228 11.63 -0.46 10.29
N LEU A 229 12.40 -1.46 9.81
CA LEU A 229 13.75 -1.73 10.31
C LEU A 229 14.71 -0.56 10.05
N VAL A 230 14.66 0.04 8.86
CA VAL A 230 15.47 1.22 8.53
C VAL A 230 15.09 2.42 9.41
N LEU A 231 13.80 2.70 9.59
CA LEU A 231 13.32 3.76 10.48
C LEU A 231 13.76 3.53 11.92
N GLU A 232 13.72 2.29 12.40
CA GLU A 232 14.18 1.98 13.75
C GLU A 232 15.69 2.24 13.92
N MET A 233 16.51 1.83 12.94
CA MET A 233 17.95 2.10 12.94
C MET A 233 18.24 3.61 12.95
N ILE A 234 17.52 4.40 12.13
CA ILE A 234 17.64 5.86 12.11
C ILE A 234 17.30 6.45 13.49
N GLU A 235 16.19 6.04 14.10
CA GLU A 235 15.75 6.52 15.41
C GLU A 235 16.72 6.13 16.55
N GLN A 236 17.45 5.03 16.41
CA GLN A 236 18.49 4.63 17.36
C GLN A 236 19.87 5.26 17.07
N GLY A 237 19.96 6.09 16.03
CA GLY A 237 21.19 6.80 15.70
C GLY A 237 22.27 5.94 15.04
N VAL A 238 21.91 4.79 14.48
CA VAL A 238 22.81 3.95 13.67
C VAL A 238 23.38 4.80 12.53
N GLN A 239 24.67 4.64 12.29
CA GLN A 239 25.37 5.36 11.23
C GLN A 239 25.23 4.59 9.91
N PHE A 240 24.89 5.33 8.86
CA PHE A 240 24.77 4.82 7.50
C PHE A 240 25.88 5.41 6.65
N ARG A 241 26.33 4.63 5.66
CA ARG A 241 27.12 5.20 4.57
C ARG A 241 26.28 6.24 3.84
N ASP A 242 26.90 7.35 3.49
CA ASP A 242 26.23 8.40 2.72
C ASP A 242 26.01 7.95 1.27
N PHE A 243 24.75 7.69 0.95
CA PHE A 243 24.25 7.36 -0.39
C PHE A 243 23.34 8.45 -0.95
N SER A 244 23.52 9.69 -0.50
CA SER A 244 22.79 10.85 -1.04
C SER A 244 22.87 10.83 -2.57
N LEU A 245 21.71 10.81 -3.23
CA LEU A 245 21.60 10.72 -4.68
C LEU A 245 21.78 12.11 -5.30
N ASP A 246 22.56 12.21 -6.38
CA ASP A 246 22.74 13.48 -7.12
C ASP A 246 21.41 13.98 -7.70
N ASN A 247 20.61 13.04 -8.23
CA ASN A 247 19.25 13.31 -8.68
C ASN A 247 18.36 12.09 -8.41
N PRO A 248 17.58 12.10 -7.30
CA PRO A 248 16.69 11.00 -6.94
C PRO A 248 15.66 10.64 -8.03
N ILE A 249 15.20 11.61 -8.82
CA ILE A 249 14.15 11.43 -9.84
C ILE A 249 14.69 10.76 -11.09
N ARG A 250 15.93 11.08 -11.45
CA ARG A 250 16.62 10.36 -12.50
C ARG A 250 16.94 8.94 -12.04
N ALA A 251 17.49 8.80 -10.83
CA ALA A 251 17.89 7.51 -10.28
C ALA A 251 16.71 6.53 -10.19
N ILE A 252 15.55 6.95 -9.68
CA ILE A 252 14.40 6.05 -9.53
C ILE A 252 13.92 5.46 -10.86
N ARG A 253 13.98 6.22 -11.96
CA ARG A 253 13.62 5.76 -13.31
C ARG A 253 14.68 4.84 -13.89
N GLU A 254 15.96 5.21 -13.75
CA GLU A 254 17.08 4.39 -14.22
C GLU A 254 17.13 3.03 -13.53
N ILE A 255 16.81 2.98 -12.24
CA ILE A 255 16.72 1.74 -11.44
C ILE A 255 15.51 0.92 -11.87
N SER A 256 14.35 1.53 -12.09
CA SER A 256 13.13 0.80 -12.49
C SER A 256 13.33 0.00 -13.78
N HIS A 257 14.18 0.48 -14.69
CA HIS A 257 14.44 -0.17 -15.99
C HIS A 257 15.51 -1.26 -15.92
N ASP A 258 16.16 -1.47 -14.77
CA ASP A 258 17.22 -2.47 -14.60
C ASP A 258 16.83 -3.55 -13.58
N LEU A 259 16.40 -4.71 -14.08
CA LEU A 259 16.02 -5.85 -13.25
C LEU A 259 17.21 -6.49 -12.52
N THR A 260 18.44 -6.26 -12.99
CA THR A 260 19.65 -6.81 -12.35
C THR A 260 20.07 -5.99 -11.12
N GLY A 261 19.58 -4.74 -11.01
CA GLY A 261 19.97 -3.80 -9.97
C GLY A 261 21.44 -3.38 -10.00
N ARG A 262 22.21 -3.74 -11.04
CA ARG A 262 23.66 -3.52 -11.16
C ARG A 262 24.02 -2.19 -11.81
N ARG A 263 23.10 -1.58 -12.56
CA ARG A 263 23.32 -0.27 -13.17
C ARG A 263 23.56 0.76 -12.09
N THR A 264 24.68 1.48 -12.20
CA THR A 264 25.04 2.51 -11.24
C THR A 264 24.24 3.79 -11.45
N VAL A 265 23.94 4.46 -10.34
CA VAL A 265 23.38 5.81 -10.30
C VAL A 265 24.38 6.75 -9.64
N ARG A 266 24.33 8.03 -10.03
CA ARG A 266 25.25 9.05 -9.50
C ARG A 266 24.84 9.48 -8.10
N LEU A 267 25.81 9.48 -7.19
CA LEU A 267 25.69 10.00 -5.84
C LEU A 267 26.16 11.46 -5.78
N ALA A 268 25.69 12.17 -4.76
CA ALA A 268 26.23 13.46 -4.39
C ALA A 268 27.76 13.35 -4.18
N GLY A 269 28.50 14.36 -4.65
CA GLY A 269 29.97 14.33 -4.63
C GLY A 269 30.62 13.48 -5.74
N GLY A 270 29.85 12.98 -6.71
CA GLY A 270 30.37 12.39 -7.95
C GLY A 270 30.78 10.91 -7.86
N LYS A 271 30.53 10.25 -6.73
CA LYS A 271 30.63 8.78 -6.62
C LYS A 271 29.47 8.11 -7.34
N GLU A 272 29.56 6.80 -7.50
CA GLU A 272 28.50 5.97 -8.07
C GLU A 272 28.27 4.73 -7.20
N ALA A 273 27.02 4.26 -7.19
CA ALA A 273 26.63 2.99 -6.57
C ALA A 273 25.43 2.40 -7.34
N SER A 274 25.33 1.08 -7.38
CA SER A 274 24.15 0.40 -7.94
C SER A 274 23.01 0.33 -6.92
N ALA A 275 21.79 0.06 -7.39
CA ALA A 275 20.66 -0.14 -6.48
C ALA A 275 20.88 -1.36 -5.56
N LEU A 276 21.51 -2.41 -6.10
CA LEU A 276 21.88 -3.59 -5.36
C LEU A 276 22.90 -3.27 -4.26
N ASP A 277 23.96 -2.49 -4.55
CA ASP A 277 24.96 -2.09 -3.54
C ASP A 277 24.32 -1.31 -2.39
N ILE A 278 23.44 -0.36 -2.71
CA ILE A 278 22.74 0.45 -1.72
C ILE A 278 21.86 -0.45 -0.85
N GLN A 279 21.04 -1.33 -1.45
CA GLN A 279 20.17 -2.24 -0.71
C GLN A 279 20.95 -3.24 0.16
N ARG A 280 22.10 -3.75 -0.31
CA ARG A 280 22.98 -4.63 0.46
C ARG A 280 23.50 -3.96 1.73
N GLU A 281 23.96 -2.71 1.65
CA GLU A 281 24.38 -1.96 2.85
C GLU A 281 23.23 -1.84 3.86
N TYR A 282 22.02 -1.45 3.41
CA TYR A 282 20.86 -1.33 4.29
C TYR A 282 20.50 -2.67 4.94
N PHE A 283 20.52 -3.74 4.15
CA PHE A 283 20.24 -5.09 4.61
C PHE A 283 21.26 -5.56 5.65
N GLU A 284 22.57 -5.43 5.38
CA GLU A 284 23.64 -5.82 6.30
C GLU A 284 23.54 -5.09 7.63
N ARG A 285 23.28 -3.77 7.60
CA ARG A 285 23.04 -2.98 8.82
C ARG A 285 21.79 -3.45 9.56
N ALA A 286 20.73 -3.78 8.85
CA ALA A 286 19.51 -4.31 9.45
C ALA A 286 19.75 -5.68 10.13
N VAL A 287 20.53 -6.56 9.51
CA VAL A 287 20.95 -7.85 10.09
C VAL A 287 21.74 -7.64 11.39
N GLU A 288 22.79 -6.81 11.34
CA GLU A 288 23.59 -6.49 12.54
C GLU A 288 22.75 -5.87 13.65
N HIS A 289 21.78 -5.03 13.28
CA HIS A 289 20.91 -4.34 14.21
C HIS A 289 19.90 -5.29 14.87
N VAL A 290 19.27 -6.19 14.11
CA VAL A 290 18.33 -7.18 14.65
C VAL A 290 19.05 -8.23 15.50
N ALA A 291 20.27 -8.64 15.13
CA ALA A 291 21.07 -9.59 15.90
C ALA A 291 21.39 -9.12 17.35
N LYS A 292 21.29 -7.81 17.64
CA LYS A 292 21.49 -7.24 18.98
C LYS A 292 20.21 -7.20 19.82
N ARG A 293 19.07 -7.62 19.28
CA ARG A 293 17.76 -7.57 19.95
C ARG A 293 17.44 -8.91 20.62
N ALA A 294 16.36 -8.92 21.40
CA ALA A 294 15.69 -10.17 21.73
C ALA A 294 15.14 -10.82 20.44
N PRO A 295 14.99 -12.16 20.39
CA PRO A 295 14.42 -12.86 19.24
C PRO A 295 13.09 -12.23 18.80
N ASP A 296 12.99 -11.96 17.51
CA ASP A 296 11.84 -11.31 16.87
C ASP A 296 11.55 -12.06 15.56
N PRO A 297 10.66 -13.07 15.60
CA PRO A 297 10.38 -13.91 14.44
C PRO A 297 9.88 -13.13 13.22
N MET A 298 9.21 -11.98 13.44
CA MET A 298 8.71 -11.16 12.34
C MET A 298 9.86 -10.39 11.68
N ALA A 299 10.76 -9.79 12.47
CA ALA A 299 11.96 -9.15 11.93
C ALA A 299 12.88 -10.17 11.23
N GLU A 300 13.03 -11.36 11.79
CA GLU A 300 13.80 -12.47 11.18
C GLU A 300 13.20 -12.90 9.85
N ARG A 301 11.87 -13.05 9.76
CA ARG A 301 11.16 -13.35 8.50
C ARG A 301 11.36 -12.25 7.45
N VAL A 302 11.30 -10.98 7.85
CA VAL A 302 11.53 -9.85 6.95
C VAL A 302 12.97 -9.85 6.43
N LEU A 303 13.96 -10.09 7.29
CA LEU A 303 15.37 -10.15 6.91
C LEU A 303 15.68 -11.35 6.00
N GLU A 304 15.14 -12.53 6.31
CA GLU A 304 15.29 -13.71 5.45
C GLU A 304 14.81 -13.41 4.03
N LEU A 305 13.60 -12.87 3.90
CA LEU A 305 13.00 -12.55 2.62
C LEU A 305 13.78 -11.44 1.91
N TRP A 306 14.19 -10.39 2.62
CA TRP A 306 14.99 -9.30 2.05
C TRP A 306 16.32 -9.85 1.48
N GLY A 307 17.06 -10.61 2.27
CA GLY A 307 18.33 -11.22 1.85
C GLY A 307 18.16 -12.12 0.65
N ARG A 308 17.17 -13.02 0.67
CA ARG A 308 16.86 -13.94 -0.43
C ARG A 308 16.45 -13.20 -1.70
N THR A 309 15.69 -12.10 -1.60
CA THR A 309 15.35 -11.28 -2.77
C THR A 309 16.59 -10.63 -3.39
N LEU A 310 17.49 -10.10 -2.58
CA LEU A 310 18.75 -9.53 -3.09
C LEU A 310 19.64 -10.62 -3.70
N ASP A 311 19.73 -11.81 -3.09
CA ASP A 311 20.49 -12.95 -3.62
C ASP A 311 19.93 -13.43 -4.98
N ALA A 312 18.60 -13.48 -5.11
CA ALA A 312 17.92 -13.86 -6.34
C ALA A 312 18.17 -12.85 -7.48
N VAL A 313 18.11 -11.56 -7.17
CA VAL A 313 18.43 -10.49 -8.12
C VAL A 313 19.91 -10.54 -8.53
N GLU A 314 20.81 -10.69 -7.56
CA GLU A 314 22.25 -10.73 -7.82
C GLU A 314 22.68 -11.91 -8.68
N ALA A 315 22.09 -13.09 -8.44
CA ALA A 315 22.33 -14.29 -9.21
C ALA A 315 21.55 -14.33 -10.54
N GLU A 316 20.67 -13.36 -10.79
CA GLU A 316 19.71 -13.34 -11.90
C GLU A 316 18.84 -14.62 -11.96
N ASP A 317 18.62 -15.24 -10.80
CA ASP A 317 17.80 -16.44 -10.60
C ASP A 317 16.60 -16.11 -9.73
N LEU A 318 15.52 -15.70 -10.39
CA LEU A 318 14.29 -15.28 -9.73
C LEU A 318 13.44 -16.46 -9.21
N SER A 319 13.83 -17.71 -9.46
CA SER A 319 13.06 -18.89 -9.03
C SER A 319 12.84 -18.98 -7.51
N LYS A 320 13.69 -18.30 -6.74
CA LYS A 320 13.62 -18.23 -5.28
C LYS A 320 12.63 -17.21 -4.73
N ILE A 321 12.07 -16.35 -5.59
CA ILE A 321 11.15 -15.26 -5.21
C ILE A 321 9.94 -15.13 -6.13
N ASP A 322 9.82 -15.99 -7.14
CA ASP A 322 8.77 -15.92 -8.17
C ASP A 322 7.37 -16.34 -7.67
N ARG A 323 7.24 -16.60 -6.37
CA ARG A 323 5.98 -16.83 -5.64
C ARG A 323 5.70 -15.76 -4.59
N GLU A 324 6.66 -14.88 -4.30
CA GLU A 324 6.59 -13.91 -3.20
C GLU A 324 6.60 -12.47 -3.66
N ILE A 325 7.43 -12.10 -4.64
CA ILE A 325 7.64 -10.70 -5.04
C ILE A 325 6.87 -10.39 -6.32
N ASP A 326 5.96 -9.40 -6.28
CA ASP A 326 4.99 -9.12 -7.35
C ASP A 326 5.63 -8.99 -8.74
N TRP A 327 6.69 -8.18 -8.87
CA TRP A 327 7.36 -8.02 -10.16
C TRP A 327 7.98 -9.33 -10.65
N ALA A 328 8.53 -10.18 -9.76
CA ALA A 328 9.07 -11.48 -10.14
C ALA A 328 7.97 -12.48 -10.52
N ILE A 329 6.88 -12.54 -9.75
CA ILE A 329 5.69 -13.35 -10.04
C ILE A 329 5.14 -13.00 -11.42
N LYS A 330 4.94 -11.71 -11.67
CA LYS A 330 4.37 -11.19 -12.92
C LYS A 330 5.35 -11.36 -14.08
N TYR A 331 6.65 -11.14 -13.87
CA TYR A 331 7.67 -11.37 -14.89
C TYR A 331 7.69 -12.82 -15.36
N ARG A 332 7.69 -13.79 -14.42
CA ARG A 332 7.56 -15.22 -14.75
C ARG A 332 6.30 -15.52 -15.54
N LEU A 333 5.16 -14.97 -15.12
CA LEU A 333 3.88 -15.14 -15.82
C LEU A 333 4.00 -14.66 -17.28
N MET A 334 4.57 -13.47 -17.50
CA MET A 334 4.77 -12.89 -18.82
C MET A 334 5.71 -13.75 -19.67
N GLN A 335 6.87 -14.12 -19.14
CA GLN A 335 7.84 -14.97 -19.86
C GLN A 335 7.22 -16.30 -20.30
N ARG A 336 6.47 -16.97 -19.41
CA ARG A 336 5.77 -18.22 -19.76
C ARG A 336 4.71 -18.01 -20.84
N TYR A 337 4.00 -16.88 -20.80
CA TYR A 337 2.98 -16.58 -21.80
C TYR A 337 3.60 -16.26 -23.18
N GLN A 338 4.67 -15.45 -23.19
CA GLN A 338 5.45 -15.14 -24.38
C GLN A 338 6.01 -16.41 -25.02
N ALA A 339 6.65 -17.29 -24.24
CA ALA A 339 7.22 -18.54 -24.73
C ALA A 339 6.16 -19.52 -25.27
N LYS A 340 4.99 -19.58 -24.63
CA LYS A 340 3.90 -20.47 -25.05
C LYS A 340 3.23 -20.03 -26.35
N HIS A 341 3.14 -18.73 -26.58
CA HIS A 341 2.37 -18.15 -27.69
C HIS A 341 3.22 -17.47 -28.76
N ASP A 342 4.55 -17.50 -28.62
CA ASP A 342 5.50 -16.81 -29.49
C ASP A 342 5.14 -15.33 -29.66
N MET A 343 5.08 -14.61 -28.52
CA MET A 343 4.64 -13.22 -28.46
C MET A 343 5.69 -12.27 -27.90
N ASP A 344 5.78 -11.12 -28.54
CA ASP A 344 6.56 -9.96 -28.16
C ASP A 344 5.96 -9.29 -26.91
N LEU A 345 6.81 -8.59 -26.14
CA LEU A 345 6.36 -7.83 -24.97
C LEU A 345 5.43 -6.65 -25.34
N SER A 346 5.53 -6.15 -26.58
CA SER A 346 4.66 -5.09 -27.11
C SER A 346 3.26 -5.57 -27.49
N ASN A 347 3.00 -6.88 -27.47
CA ASN A 347 1.71 -7.42 -27.86
C ASN A 347 0.59 -6.92 -26.92
N PRO A 348 -0.56 -6.44 -27.45
CA PRO A 348 -1.67 -5.96 -26.62
C PRO A 348 -2.18 -6.99 -25.58
N ARG A 349 -2.02 -8.29 -25.84
CA ARG A 349 -2.34 -9.34 -24.86
C ARG A 349 -1.44 -9.30 -23.64
N ILE A 350 -0.16 -8.94 -23.79
CA ILE A 350 0.76 -8.77 -22.67
C ILE A 350 0.33 -7.56 -21.81
N ALA A 351 -0.05 -6.45 -22.44
CA ALA A 351 -0.60 -5.29 -21.71
C ALA A 351 -1.90 -5.64 -20.97
N GLN A 352 -2.76 -6.46 -21.58
CA GLN A 352 -3.96 -6.98 -20.91
C GLN A 352 -3.60 -7.85 -19.69
N LEU A 353 -2.61 -8.74 -19.81
CA LEU A 353 -2.14 -9.56 -18.69
C LEU A 353 -1.53 -8.71 -17.56
N ASP A 354 -0.76 -7.68 -17.90
CA ASP A 354 -0.19 -6.73 -16.93
C ASP A 354 -1.29 -6.10 -16.08
N LEU A 355 -2.37 -5.62 -16.72
CA LEU A 355 -3.51 -5.03 -16.02
C LEU A 355 -4.34 -6.06 -15.24
N ALA A 356 -4.65 -7.21 -15.86
CA ALA A 356 -5.47 -8.26 -15.25
C ALA A 356 -4.81 -8.98 -14.07
N TYR A 357 -3.47 -8.86 -13.92
CA TYR A 357 -2.77 -9.23 -12.69
C TYR A 357 -3.33 -8.52 -11.46
N HIS A 358 -3.76 -7.27 -11.62
CA HIS A 358 -4.18 -6.41 -10.52
C HIS A 358 -5.69 -6.37 -10.26
N ASP A 359 -6.49 -7.10 -11.04
CA ASP A 359 -7.93 -7.19 -10.80
C ASP A 359 -8.20 -7.92 -9.48
N ILE A 360 -8.92 -7.28 -8.57
CA ILE A 360 -9.13 -7.79 -7.21
C ILE A 360 -10.23 -8.85 -7.11
N ARG A 361 -11.02 -9.03 -8.18
CA ARG A 361 -12.16 -9.95 -8.21
C ARG A 361 -11.69 -11.41 -8.18
N ARG A 362 -12.14 -12.16 -7.18
CA ARG A 362 -11.91 -13.59 -7.03
C ARG A 362 -12.52 -14.36 -8.19
N GLY A 363 -11.78 -15.34 -8.70
CA GLY A 363 -12.16 -16.16 -9.85
C GLY A 363 -11.98 -15.48 -11.21
N ARG A 364 -11.56 -14.21 -11.25
CA ARG A 364 -11.31 -13.46 -12.49
C ARG A 364 -9.89 -12.90 -12.55
N GLY A 365 -9.45 -12.21 -11.50
CA GLY A 365 -8.11 -11.60 -11.44
C GLY A 365 -6.99 -12.63 -11.48
N ILE A 366 -5.95 -12.35 -12.24
CA ILE A 366 -4.88 -13.33 -12.48
C ILE A 366 -4.13 -13.66 -11.18
N PHE A 367 -3.87 -12.68 -10.31
CA PHE A 367 -3.22 -12.96 -9.03
C PHE A 367 -4.02 -13.95 -8.17
N ASP A 368 -5.33 -13.77 -8.04
CA ASP A 368 -6.21 -14.72 -7.33
C ASP A 368 -6.17 -16.12 -7.97
N LEU A 369 -6.16 -16.21 -9.30
CA LEU A 369 -6.03 -17.49 -10.00
C LEU A 369 -4.70 -18.18 -9.73
N LEU A 370 -3.60 -17.42 -9.57
CA LEU A 370 -2.30 -17.96 -9.16
C LEU A 370 -2.34 -18.44 -7.71
N GLN A 371 -2.95 -17.67 -6.81
CA GLN A 371 -3.13 -18.02 -5.40
C GLN A 371 -3.91 -19.32 -5.22
N ARG A 372 -5.04 -19.49 -5.90
CA ARG A 372 -5.85 -20.73 -5.86
C ARG A 372 -5.09 -21.96 -6.35
N LYS A 373 -4.10 -21.77 -7.22
CA LYS A 373 -3.24 -22.84 -7.74
C LYS A 373 -2.01 -23.09 -6.87
N GLY A 374 -1.88 -22.40 -5.73
CA GLY A 374 -0.71 -22.48 -4.87
C GLY A 374 0.57 -22.03 -5.60
N GLN A 375 0.49 -21.01 -6.46
CA GLN A 375 1.62 -20.47 -7.22
C GLN A 375 2.17 -19.15 -6.65
N VAL A 376 1.61 -18.69 -5.54
CA VAL A 376 2.10 -17.56 -4.74
C VAL A 376 2.01 -17.93 -3.26
N GLU A 377 2.88 -17.33 -2.46
CA GLU A 377 2.93 -17.52 -1.00
C GLU A 377 2.02 -16.54 -0.26
N ARG A 378 1.73 -16.87 1.00
CA ARG A 378 0.81 -16.12 1.85
C ARG A 378 1.44 -15.71 3.19
N VAL A 379 0.90 -14.65 3.78
CA VAL A 379 1.22 -14.15 5.12
C VAL A 379 0.06 -14.44 6.08
N THR A 380 -1.19 -14.36 5.60
CA THR A 380 -2.43 -14.51 6.37
C THR A 380 -3.36 -15.51 5.66
N ASP A 381 -4.47 -15.87 6.29
CA ASP A 381 -5.49 -16.75 5.70
C ASP A 381 -6.82 -16.04 5.37
N ASP A 382 -7.69 -16.74 4.63
CA ASP A 382 -8.97 -16.16 4.18
C ASP A 382 -9.94 -15.89 5.34
N GLY A 383 -9.85 -16.68 6.43
CA GLY A 383 -10.68 -16.49 7.62
C GLY A 383 -10.29 -15.22 8.37
N GLU A 384 -8.99 -14.98 8.54
CA GLU A 384 -8.45 -13.75 9.14
C GLU A 384 -8.82 -12.52 8.31
N ILE A 385 -8.69 -12.60 6.97
CA ILE A 385 -9.06 -11.50 6.06
C ILE A 385 -10.55 -11.19 6.15
N GLU A 386 -11.42 -12.20 6.13
CA GLU A 386 -12.86 -11.98 6.22
C GLU A 386 -13.26 -11.43 7.61
N ALA A 387 -12.62 -11.89 8.69
CA ALA A 387 -12.84 -11.34 10.03
C ALA A 387 -12.42 -9.86 10.15
N ALA A 388 -11.32 -9.47 9.51
CA ALA A 388 -10.79 -8.11 9.50
C ALA A 388 -11.65 -7.09 8.72
N LYS A 389 -12.67 -7.55 7.97
CA LYS A 389 -13.67 -6.66 7.34
C LYS A 389 -14.54 -5.95 8.38
N ASP A 390 -14.83 -6.63 9.48
CA ASP A 390 -15.73 -6.16 10.53
C ASP A 390 -15.03 -5.91 11.87
N THR A 391 -13.91 -6.57 12.12
CA THR A 391 -13.18 -6.49 13.39
C THR A 391 -11.96 -5.58 13.24
N PRO A 392 -11.84 -4.50 14.03
CA PRO A 392 -10.66 -3.63 14.00
C PRO A 392 -9.43 -4.29 14.63
N PRO A 393 -8.22 -3.74 14.41
CA PRO A 393 -7.05 -4.05 15.23
C PRO A 393 -7.33 -3.90 16.72
N GLN A 394 -7.11 -4.95 17.50
CA GLN A 394 -7.46 -4.99 18.93
C GLN A 394 -6.42 -4.32 19.85
N THR A 395 -5.26 -3.98 19.30
CA THR A 395 -4.08 -3.48 20.02
C THR A 395 -3.88 -1.97 19.87
N THR A 396 -4.65 -1.32 19.00
CA THR A 396 -4.53 0.11 18.68
C THR A 396 -5.84 0.85 18.97
N ARG A 397 -5.84 2.17 18.81
CA ARG A 397 -7.06 2.99 18.94
C ARG A 397 -8.16 2.65 17.93
N ALA A 398 -7.83 1.91 16.86
CA ALA A 398 -8.82 1.46 15.89
C ALA A 398 -9.92 0.63 16.57
N LYS A 399 -9.58 -0.12 17.63
CA LYS A 399 -10.56 -0.80 18.47
C LYS A 399 -11.61 0.16 19.04
N LEU A 400 -11.17 1.25 19.67
CA LEU A 400 -12.06 2.26 20.26
C LEU A 400 -13.00 2.85 19.19
N ARG A 401 -12.46 3.11 18.00
CA ARG A 401 -13.22 3.62 16.86
C ARG A 401 -14.27 2.62 16.38
N GLY A 402 -13.86 1.37 16.16
CA GLY A 402 -14.74 0.30 15.68
C GLY A 402 -15.87 -0.02 16.65
N ASP A 403 -15.56 -0.14 17.94
CA ASP A 403 -16.54 -0.38 19.00
C ASP A 403 -17.58 0.75 19.06
N PHE A 404 -17.13 2.01 18.98
CA PHE A 404 -18.02 3.17 18.97
C PHE A 404 -18.92 3.19 17.73
N ILE A 405 -18.37 2.97 16.53
CA ILE A 405 -19.15 2.93 15.28
C ILE A 405 -20.18 1.81 15.34
N ALA A 406 -19.79 0.61 15.77
CA ALA A 406 -20.68 -0.54 15.87
C ALA A 406 -21.84 -0.27 16.84
N ALA A 407 -21.55 0.27 18.03
CA ALA A 407 -22.56 0.60 19.03
C ALA A 407 -23.51 1.72 18.56
N ALA A 408 -22.99 2.79 17.96
CA ALA A 408 -23.80 3.91 17.49
C ALA A 408 -24.74 3.49 16.35
N GLN A 409 -24.26 2.63 15.42
CA GLN A 409 -25.09 2.06 14.37
C GLN A 409 -26.18 1.13 14.93
N ALA A 410 -25.84 0.29 15.92
CA ALA A 410 -26.81 -0.59 16.56
C ALA A 410 -27.92 0.20 17.29
N ALA A 411 -27.58 1.34 17.88
CA ALA A 411 -28.51 2.24 18.54
C ALA A 411 -29.24 3.21 17.58
N GLY A 412 -28.93 3.19 16.27
CA GLY A 412 -29.53 4.10 15.29
C GLY A 412 -29.22 5.58 15.54
N ARG A 413 -28.07 5.89 16.16
CA ARG A 413 -27.66 7.25 16.53
C ARG A 413 -26.77 7.86 15.45
N ASP A 414 -27.00 9.14 15.14
CA ASP A 414 -26.12 9.91 14.26
C ASP A 414 -24.80 10.25 14.99
N PHE A 415 -23.67 10.05 14.30
CA PHE A 415 -22.32 10.27 14.84
C PHE A 415 -21.37 10.88 13.81
N THR A 416 -20.25 11.40 14.28
CA THR A 416 -19.13 11.88 13.44
C THR A 416 -17.83 11.33 14.00
N VAL A 417 -17.03 10.73 13.13
CA VAL A 417 -15.76 10.09 13.48
C VAL A 417 -14.67 10.58 12.55
N ASP A 418 -13.48 10.74 13.11
CA ASP A 418 -12.22 10.92 12.41
C ASP A 418 -11.14 10.06 13.08
N TRP A 419 -9.89 10.10 12.61
CA TRP A 419 -8.78 9.32 13.17
C TRP A 419 -8.59 9.52 14.68
N VAL A 420 -8.83 10.74 15.19
CA VAL A 420 -8.64 11.11 16.60
C VAL A 420 -9.92 11.56 17.33
N HIS A 421 -11.05 11.75 16.63
CA HIS A 421 -12.28 12.28 17.22
C HIS A 421 -13.41 11.25 17.12
N LEU A 422 -14.10 11.00 18.24
CA LEU A 422 -15.36 10.26 18.28
C LEU A 422 -16.44 11.18 18.84
N LYS A 423 -17.47 11.50 18.06
CA LYS A 423 -18.52 12.45 18.42
C LYS A 423 -19.91 11.86 18.21
N LEU A 424 -20.79 12.05 19.19
CA LEU A 424 -22.23 11.87 19.02
C LEU A 424 -22.89 13.17 18.61
N ASN A 425 -23.75 13.11 17.60
CA ASN A 425 -24.47 14.26 17.06
C ASN A 425 -25.81 14.44 17.77
N ASP A 426 -25.79 14.42 19.11
CA ASP A 426 -26.94 14.74 19.96
C ASP A 426 -26.92 16.22 20.40
N GLN A 427 -27.91 16.64 21.19
CA GLN A 427 -27.97 18.01 21.72
C GLN A 427 -26.75 18.36 22.60
N ALA A 428 -26.15 17.37 23.26
CA ALA A 428 -24.99 17.56 24.13
C ALA A 428 -23.65 17.56 23.36
N GLN A 429 -23.64 17.15 22.10
CA GLN A 429 -22.49 17.07 21.20
C GLN A 429 -21.23 16.45 21.85
N ARG A 430 -21.42 15.36 22.61
CA ARG A 430 -20.35 14.71 23.37
C ARG A 430 -19.24 14.21 22.45
N THR A 431 -18.02 14.66 22.70
CA THR A 431 -16.83 14.37 21.87
C THR A 431 -15.70 13.82 22.73
N VAL A 432 -15.05 12.75 22.27
CA VAL A 432 -13.87 12.13 22.90
C VAL A 432 -12.68 12.17 21.96
N LEU A 433 -11.52 12.58 22.49
CA LEU A 433 -10.24 12.68 21.78
C LEU A 433 -9.34 11.46 22.06
N CYS A 434 -9.04 10.70 21.01
CA CYS A 434 -8.19 9.50 21.01
C CYS A 434 -6.82 9.80 20.38
N LYS A 435 -6.03 10.66 21.04
CA LYS A 435 -4.73 11.13 20.53
C LYS A 435 -3.60 10.11 20.64
N ASP A 436 -3.72 9.12 21.53
CA ASP A 436 -2.74 8.04 21.67
C ASP A 436 -3.14 6.88 20.75
N PRO A 437 -2.41 6.63 19.66
CA PRO A 437 -2.77 5.58 18.71
C PRO A 437 -2.51 4.17 19.25
N PHE A 438 -1.72 4.01 20.31
CA PHE A 438 -1.43 2.71 20.93
C PHE A 438 -2.48 2.30 21.98
N ARG A 439 -3.41 3.19 22.33
CA ARG A 439 -4.41 2.96 23.37
C ARG A 439 -5.66 2.30 22.79
N ALA A 440 -5.90 1.04 23.16
CA ALA A 440 -7.08 0.27 22.73
C ALA A 440 -8.24 0.26 23.75
N VAL A 441 -8.04 0.81 24.97
CA VAL A 441 -9.05 0.87 26.05
C VAL A 441 -9.08 2.27 26.63
N ASP A 442 -10.25 2.92 26.65
CA ASP A 442 -10.43 4.28 27.18
C ASP A 442 -11.82 4.43 27.82
N GLU A 443 -11.84 4.63 29.15
CA GLU A 443 -13.09 4.80 29.92
C GLU A 443 -13.99 5.92 29.38
N ARG A 444 -13.41 6.96 28.76
CA ARG A 444 -14.20 8.06 28.18
C ARG A 444 -15.00 7.57 26.97
N VAL A 445 -14.43 6.66 26.18
CA VAL A 445 -15.12 6.02 25.05
C VAL A 445 -16.15 5.02 25.56
N GLU A 446 -15.84 4.24 26.60
CA GLU A 446 -16.80 3.31 27.23
C GLU A 446 -18.01 4.05 27.80
N ARG A 447 -17.81 5.18 28.49
CA ARG A 447 -18.89 6.06 28.97
C ARG A 447 -19.70 6.66 27.82
N LEU A 448 -19.05 7.01 26.71
CA LEU A 448 -19.74 7.51 25.52
C LEU A 448 -20.64 6.42 24.91
N ILE A 449 -20.12 5.21 24.75
CA ILE A 449 -20.86 4.04 24.23
C ILE A 449 -22.02 3.66 25.16
N SER A 450 -21.79 3.64 26.47
CA SER A 450 -22.82 3.31 27.47
C SER A 450 -23.99 4.30 27.50
N SER A 451 -23.85 5.44 26.82
CA SER A 451 -24.84 6.51 26.82
C SER A 451 -25.69 6.61 25.55
N LEU A 452 -25.52 5.65 24.62
CA LEU A 452 -26.16 5.60 23.30
C LEU A 452 -27.65 5.27 23.35
#